data_AF-A0A7V9BEX2-F1
#
_entry.id   AF-A0A7V9BEX2-F1
#
_cell.length_a   1.000
_cell.length_b   1.000
_cell.length_c   1.000
_cell.angle_alpha   90.00
_cell.angle_beta   90.00
_cell.angle_gamma   90.00
#
_symmetry.space_group_name_H-M   'P 1'
#
loop_
_entity.id
_entity.type
_entity.pdbx_description
1 polymer ?
#
loop_
_entity_poly.entity_id
_entity_poly.type
_entity_poly.pdbx_seq_one_letter_code
_entity_poly.pdbx_strand_id
1 'polypeptide(L)'
;MSLMLLDWVAQASNDVAATRSRLTKIARLAECLGQASPDEVAVAVAYLSGFLPQGTIGVGWAALRELPPPASSPTLELLEVHEAVSRIAAISGAGSQAARREALSDLFGRATELE
;
A
#
# COMPACT_ATOMS: atom_id res chain seq x y z
N MET A 1 -13.07 -12.96 10.48
CA MET A 1 -13.23 -11.87 9.51
C MET A 1 -12.14 -12.05 8.47
N SER A 2 -12.47 -12.11 7.19
CA SER A 2 -11.44 -12.05 6.14
C SER A 2 -10.86 -10.65 6.13
N LEU A 3 -9.55 -10.55 6.13
CA LEU A 3 -8.82 -9.29 5.97
C LEU A 3 -8.71 -8.98 4.48
N MET A 4 -8.80 -7.70 4.14
CA MET A 4 -8.69 -7.19 2.79
C MET A 4 -7.22 -7.23 2.32
N LEU A 5 -6.96 -7.82 1.15
CA LEU A 5 -5.64 -7.77 0.52
C LEU A 5 -5.35 -6.38 -0.07
N LEU A 6 -4.08 -5.96 -0.07
CA LEU A 6 -3.62 -4.73 -0.71
C LEU A 6 -3.95 -4.72 -2.22
N ASP A 7 -3.80 -5.86 -2.88
CA ASP A 7 -4.16 -6.09 -4.28
C ASP A 7 -5.56 -5.58 -4.67
N TRP A 8 -6.57 -5.73 -3.80
CA TRP A 8 -7.91 -5.19 -4.07
C TRP A 8 -7.92 -3.66 -4.18
N VAL A 9 -7.10 -2.98 -3.37
CA VAL A 9 -6.93 -1.53 -3.42
C VAL A 9 -6.12 -1.13 -4.67
N ALA A 10 -5.06 -1.87 -4.98
CA ALA A 10 -4.21 -1.64 -6.14
C ALA A 10 -4.99 -1.78 -7.46
N GLN A 11 -5.80 -2.83 -7.60
CA GLN A 11 -6.70 -3.02 -8.74
C GLN A 11 -7.71 -1.87 -8.87
N ALA A 12 -8.37 -1.49 -7.79
CA ALA A 12 -9.33 -0.39 -7.81
C ALA A 12 -8.68 0.93 -8.23
N SER A 13 -7.46 1.21 -7.73
CA SER A 13 -6.65 2.37 -8.13
C SER A 13 -6.35 2.35 -9.63
N ASN A 14 -5.86 1.21 -10.14
CA ASN A 14 -5.54 1.03 -11.56
C ASN A 14 -6.77 1.20 -12.47
N ASP A 15 -7.92 0.61 -12.10
CA ASP A 15 -9.16 0.73 -12.88
C ASP A 15 -9.68 2.16 -12.91
N VAL A 16 -9.61 2.86 -11.78
CA VAL A 16 -9.97 4.27 -11.68
C VAL A 16 -9.06 5.12 -12.57
N ALA A 17 -7.76 4.82 -12.61
CA ALA A 17 -6.80 5.52 -13.46
C ALA A 17 -7.04 5.24 -14.96
N ALA A 18 -7.42 4.00 -15.31
CA ALA A 18 -7.62 3.55 -16.69
C ALA A 18 -8.87 4.14 -17.38
N THR A 19 -9.82 4.70 -16.61
CA THR A 19 -11.08 5.23 -17.15
C THR A 19 -11.26 6.75 -16.95
N ARG A 20 -11.96 7.39 -17.89
CA ARG A 20 -12.45 8.78 -17.76
C ARG A 20 -13.89 8.87 -17.27
N SER A 21 -14.63 7.76 -17.25
CA SER A 21 -16.04 7.74 -16.82
C SER A 21 -16.14 7.93 -15.31
N ARG A 22 -16.68 9.08 -14.88
CA ARG A 22 -16.91 9.36 -13.46
C ARG A 22 -17.81 8.30 -12.80
N LEU A 23 -18.85 7.83 -13.49
CA LEU A 23 -19.75 6.81 -12.97
C LEU A 23 -19.02 5.49 -12.74
N THR A 24 -18.16 5.09 -13.68
CA THR A 24 -17.34 3.87 -13.55
C THR A 24 -16.37 3.98 -12.37
N LYS A 25 -15.72 5.15 -12.18
CA LYS A 25 -14.86 5.39 -11.02
C LYS A 25 -15.64 5.25 -9.70
N ILE A 26 -16.82 5.86 -9.61
CA ILE A 26 -17.67 5.77 -8.41
C ILE A 26 -18.04 4.31 -8.13
N ALA A 27 -18.44 3.55 -9.15
CA ALA A 27 -18.81 2.15 -9.00
C ALA A 27 -17.63 1.30 -8.49
N ARG A 28 -16.43 1.43 -9.08
CA ARG A 28 -15.24 0.67 -8.65
C ARG A 28 -14.80 1.04 -7.23
N LEU A 29 -14.83 2.32 -6.87
CA LEU A 29 -14.52 2.76 -5.51
C LEU A 29 -15.55 2.22 -4.50
N ALA A 30 -16.84 2.27 -4.83
CA ALA A 30 -17.90 1.76 -3.96
C ALA A 30 -17.81 0.24 -3.76
N GLU A 31 -17.50 -0.50 -4.82
CA GLU A 31 -17.26 -1.95 -4.77
C GLU A 31 -16.08 -2.28 -3.86
N CYS A 32 -14.93 -1.62 -4.06
CA CYS A 32 -13.73 -1.82 -3.26
C CYS A 32 -13.97 -1.50 -1.77
N LEU A 33 -14.50 -0.31 -1.48
CA LEU A 33 -14.76 0.12 -0.11
C LEU A 33 -15.88 -0.66 0.58
N GLY A 34 -16.81 -1.24 -0.20
CA GLY A 34 -17.87 -2.09 0.33
C GLY A 34 -17.39 -3.45 0.86
N GLN A 35 -16.18 -3.88 0.50
CA GLN A 35 -15.55 -5.10 1.03
C GLN A 35 -14.71 -4.86 2.29
N ALA A 36 -14.34 -3.60 2.55
CA ALA A 36 -13.50 -3.24 3.69
C ALA A 36 -14.29 -3.35 5.00
N SER A 37 -13.67 -3.94 6.02
CA SER A 37 -14.17 -3.91 7.39
C SER A 37 -14.06 -2.50 8.00
N PRO A 38 -14.77 -2.20 9.11
CA PRO A 38 -14.78 -0.86 9.70
C PRO A 38 -13.39 -0.28 10.03
N ASP A 39 -12.44 -1.13 10.42
CA ASP A 39 -11.05 -0.79 10.72
C ASP A 39 -10.18 -0.61 9.46
N GLU A 40 -10.55 -1.22 8.34
CA GLU A 40 -9.85 -1.11 7.06
C GLU A 40 -10.27 0.12 6.25
N VAL A 41 -11.55 0.54 6.33
CA VAL A 41 -12.13 1.58 5.48
C VAL A 41 -11.31 2.87 5.51
N ALA A 42 -10.86 3.32 6.68
CA ALA A 42 -10.09 4.55 6.80
C ALA A 42 -8.74 4.46 6.05
N VAL A 43 -8.07 3.31 6.13
CA VAL A 43 -6.80 3.06 5.43
C VAL A 43 -7.02 2.93 3.92
N ALA A 44 -8.04 2.19 3.50
CA ALA A 44 -8.39 2.03 2.08
C ALA A 44 -8.69 3.38 1.42
N VAL A 45 -9.49 4.23 2.07
CA VAL A 45 -9.80 5.59 1.59
C VAL A 45 -8.54 6.44 1.47
N ALA A 46 -7.64 6.39 2.47
CA ALA A 46 -6.38 7.12 2.42
C ALA A 46 -5.54 6.70 1.20
N TYR A 47 -5.33 5.40 1.02
CA TYR A 47 -4.49 4.87 -0.07
C TYR A 47 -5.09 5.17 -1.45
N LEU A 48 -6.40 4.97 -1.64
CA LEU A 48 -7.10 5.31 -2.90
C LEU A 48 -7.08 6.81 -3.21
N SER A 49 -6.88 7.66 -2.21
CA SER A 49 -6.73 9.10 -2.38
C SER A 49 -5.28 9.53 -2.64
N GLY A 50 -4.34 8.58 -2.73
CA GLY A 50 -2.90 8.87 -2.85
C GLY A 50 -2.30 9.46 -1.57
N PHE A 51 -2.96 9.24 -0.42
CA PHE A 51 -2.53 9.76 0.87
C PHE A 51 -1.94 8.65 1.73
N LEU A 52 -0.73 8.89 2.25
CA LEU A 52 -0.08 8.01 3.21
C LEU A 52 -0.27 8.56 4.62
N PRO A 53 -1.08 7.93 5.50
CA PRO A 53 -1.40 8.47 6.83
C PRO A 53 -0.19 8.77 7.72
N GLN A 54 0.89 8.03 7.54
CA GLN A 54 2.15 8.19 8.27
C GLN A 54 2.94 9.44 7.84
N GLY A 55 2.57 10.05 6.71
CA GLY A 55 3.30 11.16 6.12
C GLY A 55 4.69 10.74 5.65
N THR A 56 5.72 11.47 6.08
CA THR A 56 7.10 11.17 5.68
C THR A 56 7.67 10.03 6.54
N ILE A 57 8.00 8.92 5.89
CA ILE A 57 8.57 7.74 6.58
C ILE A 57 10.11 7.70 6.59
N GLY A 58 10.75 8.78 6.14
CA GLY A 58 12.21 8.90 6.12
C GLY A 58 12.91 8.03 5.07
N VAL A 59 12.17 7.61 4.04
CA VAL A 59 12.63 6.88 2.86
C VAL A 59 12.59 7.82 1.66
N GLY A 60 13.72 8.01 0.99
CA GLY A 60 13.80 8.79 -0.25
C GLY A 60 13.70 7.92 -1.49
N TRP A 61 13.47 8.53 -2.65
CA TRP A 61 13.34 7.85 -3.96
C TRP A 61 14.51 6.89 -4.27
N ALA A 62 15.72 7.20 -3.80
CA ALA A 62 16.90 6.34 -3.98
C ALA A 62 16.74 4.92 -3.40
N ALA A 63 15.90 4.75 -2.37
CA ALA A 63 15.63 3.44 -1.76
C ALA A 63 14.70 2.56 -2.62
N LEU A 64 14.01 3.14 -3.62
CA LEU A 64 13.10 2.43 -4.52
C LEU A 64 13.76 2.06 -5.86
N ARG A 65 15.05 2.38 -6.06
CA ARG A 65 15.76 2.06 -7.31
C ARG A 65 16.16 0.60 -7.44
N GLU A 66 16.45 -0.03 -6.31
CA GLU A 66 16.89 -1.42 -6.21
C GLU A 66 15.89 -2.15 -5.32
N LEU A 67 14.80 -2.60 -5.94
CA LEU A 67 13.78 -3.41 -5.28
C LEU A 67 13.99 -4.88 -5.66
N PRO A 68 13.65 -5.83 -4.77
CA PRO A 68 13.63 -7.24 -5.12
C PRO A 68 12.60 -7.53 -6.23
N PRO A 69 12.69 -8.69 -6.91
CA PRO A 69 11.66 -9.13 -7.82
C PRO A 69 10.29 -9.22 -7.12
N PRO A 70 9.18 -8.87 -7.81
CA PRO A 70 7.85 -8.95 -7.22
C PRO A 70 7.45 -10.40 -6.93
N ALA A 71 6.57 -10.57 -5.95
CA ALA A 71 5.93 -11.84 -5.64
C ALA A 71 4.99 -12.29 -6.77
N SER A 72 4.81 -13.60 -6.91
CA SER A 72 3.95 -14.17 -7.96
C SER A 72 2.46 -14.17 -7.64
N SER A 73 2.09 -13.92 -6.39
CA SER A 73 0.70 -13.92 -5.92
C SER A 73 0.52 -12.93 -4.77
N PRO A 74 -0.63 -12.25 -4.68
CA PRO A 74 -0.88 -11.26 -3.65
C PRO A 74 -1.06 -11.95 -2.30
N THR A 75 -0.31 -11.49 -1.31
CA THR A 75 -0.36 -12.02 0.07
C THR A 75 -0.38 -10.93 1.13
N LEU A 76 -0.17 -9.67 0.74
CA LEU A 76 -0.12 -8.54 1.65
C LEU A 76 -1.55 -8.13 2.04
N GLU A 77 -1.81 -8.09 3.34
CA GLU A 77 -3.05 -7.53 3.87
C GLU A 77 -2.93 -6.00 3.99
N LEU A 78 -4.04 -5.28 3.80
CA LEU A 78 -4.06 -3.83 3.81
C LEU A 78 -3.55 -3.25 5.14
N LEU A 79 -4.02 -3.79 6.26
CA LEU A 79 -3.61 -3.34 7.58
C LEU A 79 -2.19 -3.78 7.92
N GLU A 80 -1.75 -4.96 7.45
CA GLU A 80 -0.36 -5.39 7.61
C GLU A 80 0.61 -4.39 6.96
N VAL A 81 0.29 -3.96 5.73
CA VAL A 81 1.08 -2.95 5.00
C VAL A 81 1.05 -1.62 5.74
N HIS A 82 -0.12 -1.18 6.19
CA HIS A 82 -0.28 0.05 6.97
C HIS A 82 0.60 0.05 8.23
N GLU A 83 0.61 -1.05 8.98
CA GLU A 83 1.47 -1.20 10.15
C GLU A 83 2.96 -1.27 9.79
N ALA A 84 3.32 -1.95 8.70
CA ALA A 84 4.69 -2.03 8.23
C ALA A 84 5.25 -0.64 7.90
N VAL A 85 4.47 0.19 7.20
CA VAL A 85 4.82 1.59 6.90
C VAL A 85 4.96 2.40 8.20
N SER A 86 4.07 2.22 9.17
CA SER A 86 4.18 2.86 10.49
C SER A 86 5.46 2.46 11.24
N ARG A 87 5.84 1.18 11.18
CA ARG A 87 7.11 0.69 11.76
C ARG A 87 8.31 1.34 11.08
N ILE A 88 8.32 1.42 9.75
CA ILE A 88 9.40 2.08 8.99
C ILE A 88 9.55 3.56 9.39
N ALA A 89 8.42 4.26 9.51
CA ALA A 89 8.39 5.67 9.92
C ALA A 89 9.00 5.90 11.32
N ALA A 90 8.76 4.96 12.24
CA ALA A 90 9.23 5.04 13.62
C ALA A 90 10.74 4.73 13.80
N ILE A 91 11.39 4.11 12.81
CA ILE A 91 12.84 3.83 12.87
C ILE A 91 13.61 5.15 13.00
N SER A 92 14.54 5.25 13.95
CA SER A 92 15.35 6.46 14.16
C SER A 92 16.73 6.14 14.74
N GLY A 93 17.61 7.14 14.81
CA GLY A 93 18.97 6.98 15.32
C GLY A 93 20.00 6.54 14.27
N ALA A 94 21.20 6.21 14.75
CA ALA A 94 22.29 5.74 13.91
C ALA A 94 21.90 4.44 13.20
N GLY A 95 22.18 4.34 11.90
CA GLY A 95 21.81 3.17 11.08
C GLY A 95 20.36 3.16 10.58
N SER A 96 19.53 4.13 10.95
CA SER A 96 18.11 4.20 10.55
C SER A 96 17.88 4.13 9.04
N GLN A 97 18.76 4.74 8.24
CA GLN A 97 18.67 4.70 6.78
C GLN A 97 18.87 3.30 6.20
N ALA A 98 19.73 2.47 6.82
CA ALA A 98 19.91 1.09 6.38
C ALA A 98 18.71 0.23 6.80
N ALA A 99 18.28 0.34 8.06
CA ALA A 99 17.15 -0.41 8.58
C ALA A 99 15.83 -0.10 7.85
N ARG A 100 15.57 1.17 7.51
CA ARG A 100 14.39 1.53 6.70
C ARG A 100 14.44 0.92 5.30
N ARG A 101 15.62 0.88 4.67
CA ARG A 101 15.78 0.29 3.33
C ARG A 101 15.57 -1.21 3.35
N GLU A 102 16.10 -1.90 4.35
CA GLU A 102 15.90 -3.34 4.55
C GLU A 102 14.41 -3.66 4.75
N ALA A 103 13.74 -2.98 5.69
CA ALA A 103 12.31 -3.18 5.92
C ALA A 103 11.45 -2.85 4.69
N LEU A 104 11.84 -1.84 3.90
CA LEU A 104 11.19 -1.52 2.64
C LEU A 104 11.40 -2.62 1.60
N SER A 105 12.63 -3.12 1.46
CA SER A 105 12.97 -4.23 0.55
C SER A 105 12.16 -5.47 0.90
N ASP A 106 12.05 -5.82 2.19
CA ASP A 106 11.26 -6.97 2.64
C ASP A 106 9.77 -6.82 2.31
N LEU A 107 9.21 -5.62 2.50
CA LEU A 107 7.83 -5.34 2.15
C LEU A 107 7.59 -5.47 0.64
N PHE A 108 8.45 -4.84 -0.18
CA PHE A 108 8.35 -4.89 -1.64
C PHE A 108 8.62 -6.27 -2.22
N GLY A 109 9.44 -7.11 -1.58
CA GLY A 109 9.67 -8.49 -2.01
C GLY A 109 8.44 -9.39 -1.86
N ARG A 110 7.44 -8.95 -1.08
CA ARG A 110 6.16 -9.64 -0.93
C ARG A 110 5.04 -9.02 -1.77
N ALA A 111 5.25 -7.82 -2.28
CA ALA A 111 4.32 -7.15 -3.17
C ALA A 111 4.38 -7.77 -4.56
N THR A 112 3.23 -7.91 -5.20
CA THR A 112 3.13 -8.26 -6.62
C THR A 112 3.49 -7.06 -7.49
N GLU A 113 3.57 -7.25 -8.81
CA GLU A 113 3.90 -6.16 -9.75
C GLU A 113 2.86 -5.02 -9.76
N LEU A 114 1.60 -5.31 -9.40
CA LEU A 114 0.53 -4.32 -9.38
C LEU A 114 0.50 -3.48 -8.09
N GLU A 115 0.99 -4.05 -6.98
CA GLU A 115 0.99 -3.48 -5.64
C GLU A 115 2.17 -2.52 -5.40
#